data_AF-A0A7L8GC42-F1
#
_entry.id   AF-A0A7L8GC42-F1
#
_cell.length_a   1.000
_cell.length_b   1.000
_cell.length_c   1.000
_cell.angle_alpha   90.00
_cell.angle_beta   90.00
_cell.angle_gamma   90.00
#
_symmetry.space_group_name_H-M   'P 1'
#
loop_
_entity.id
_entity.type
_entity.pdbx_description
1 polymer ?
#
loop_
_entity_poly.entity_id
_entity_poly.type
_entity_poly.pdbx_seq_one_letter_code
_entity_poly.pdbx_strand_id
1 'polypeptide(L)' 'EQMLELYHCRVRRRFSRGLKHKPLVLIKKLRKAKKEAPLIEKPKVVKTHLRDMIIVPEMVGSVVGVYNGKTFTMVEV' A
#
# COMPACT_ATOMS: atom_id res chain seq x y z
N GLU A 1 12.34 -12.57 3.30
CA GLU A 1 13.50 -12.32 2.41
C GLU A 1 13.31 -12.83 0.98
N GLN A 2 12.67 -13.98 0.77
CA GLN A 2 12.40 -14.56 -0.57
C GLN A 2 11.73 -13.59 -1.57
N MET A 3 10.86 -12.70 -1.10
CA MET A 3 10.19 -11.72 -1.97
C MET A 3 11.13 -10.69 -2.58
N LEU A 4 12.24 -10.35 -1.90
CA LEU A 4 13.18 -9.35 -2.39
C LEU A 4 13.89 -9.82 -3.65
N GLU A 5 14.17 -11.12 -3.79
CA GLU A 5 14.85 -11.67 -4.96
C GLU A 5 13.99 -11.62 -6.23
N LEU A 6 12.67 -11.74 -6.08
CA LEU A 6 11.71 -11.69 -7.18
C LEU A 6 11.47 -10.27 -7.70
N TYR A 7 11.85 -9.24 -6.94
CA TYR A 7 11.63 -7.85 -7.32
C TYR A 7 12.75 -7.28 -8.20
N HIS A 8 12.39 -6.37 -9.09
CA HIS A 8 13.35 -5.63 -9.92
C HIS A 8 14.34 -4.79 -9.08
N CYS A 9 15.51 -4.49 -9.64
CA CYS A 9 16.61 -3.80 -8.93
C CYS A 9 16.20 -2.53 -8.17
N ARG A 10 15.32 -1.70 -8.76
CA ARG A 10 14.80 -0.46 -8.12
C ARG A 10 13.99 -0.72 -6.85
N VAL A 11 13.14 -1.75 -6.80
CA VAL A 11 12.35 -2.11 -5.61
C VAL A 11 13.29 -2.65 -4.52
N ARG A 12 14.20 -3.55 -4.89
CA ARG A 12 15.22 -4.10 -3.97
C ARG A 12 16.04 -3.01 -3.29
N ARG A 13 16.53 -2.04 -4.07
CA ARG A 13 17.28 -0.88 -3.54
C ARG A 13 16.47 -0.07 -2.54
N ARG A 14 15.15 0.06 -2.73
CA ARG A 14 14.29 0.78 -1.79
C ARG A 14 14.14 0.03 -0.47
N PHE A 15 13.91 -1.29 -0.52
CA PHE A 15 13.78 -2.11 0.68
C PHE A 15 15.10 -2.21 1.46
N SER A 16 16.23 -2.37 0.77
CA SER A 16 17.57 -2.39 1.38
C SER A 16 17.93 -1.07 2.08
N ARG A 17 17.45 0.07 1.57
CA ARG A 17 17.60 1.39 2.21
C ARG A 17 16.65 1.62 3.38
N GLY A 18 15.72 0.70 3.63
CA GLY A 18 14.72 0.79 4.70
C GLY A 18 13.47 1.58 4.33
N LEU A 19 12.33 1.16 4.88
CA LEU A 19 11.07 1.88 4.79
C LEU A 19 11.00 2.95 5.89
N LYS A 20 10.76 4.20 5.50
CA LYS A 20 10.52 5.31 6.45
C LYS A 20 9.21 5.09 7.23
N HIS A 21 9.02 5.84 8.32
CA HIS A 21 7.84 5.75 9.19
C HIS A 21 6.49 5.92 8.45
N LYS A 22 6.42 6.82 7.46
CA LYS A 22 5.18 7.11 6.71
C LYS A 22 4.62 5.87 5.95
N PRO A 23 5.42 5.13 5.15
CA PRO A 23 5.04 3.84 4.59
C PRO A 23 4.51 2.82 5.61
N LEU A 24 5.15 2.70 6.78
CA LEU A 24 4.74 1.74 7.80
C LEU A 24 3.36 2.06 8.39
N VAL A 25 3.07 3.35 8.59
CA VAL A 25 1.75 3.80 9.04
C VAL A 25 0.68 3.50 7.99
N LEU A 26 0.98 3.65 6.70
CA LEU A 26 0.05 3.31 5.62
C LEU A 26 -0.28 1.81 5.64
N ILE A 27 0.73 0.95 5.76
CA ILE A 27 0.53 -0.51 5.85
C ILE A 27 -0.33 -0.85 7.08
N LYS A 28 -0.06 -0.26 8.24
CA LYS A 28 -0.88 -0.48 9.45
C LYS A 28 -2.34 -0.08 9.25
N LYS A 29 -2.60 1.07 8.60
CA LYS A 29 -3.97 1.52 8.28
C LYS A 29 -4.68 0.58 7.31
N LEU A 30 -3.98 0.06 6.31
CA LEU A 30 -4.52 -0.90 5.36
C LEU A 30 -4.82 -2.25 6.00
N ARG A 31 -3.91 -2.76 6.85
CA ARG A 31 -4.15 -3.99 7.64
C ARG A 31 -5.39 -3.86 8.53
N LYS A 32 -5.56 -2.70 9.18
CA LYS A 32 -6.74 -2.40 9.99
C LYS A 32 -8.02 -2.41 9.13
N ALA A 33 -8.01 -1.68 8.01
CA ALA A 33 -9.15 -1.59 7.11
C ALA A 33 -9.54 -2.96 6.51
N LYS A 34 -8.55 -3.80 6.18
CA LYS A 34 -8.79 -5.16 5.67
C LYS A 34 -9.34 -6.11 6.74
N LYS A 35 -8.94 -5.95 8.01
CA LYS A 35 -9.44 -6.76 9.13
C LYS A 35 -10.86 -6.38 9.54
N GLU A 36 -11.22 -5.11 9.43
CA GLU A 36 -12.54 -4.59 9.80
C GLU A 36 -13.60 -4.81 8.72
N ALA A 37 -13.19 -5.17 7.49
CA ALA A 37 -14.12 -5.36 6.38
C ALA A 37 -14.80 -6.75 6.45
N PRO A 38 -16.12 -6.82 6.22
CA PRO A 38 -16.83 -8.08 5.99
C PRO A 38 -16.26 -8.81 4.75
N LEU A 39 -16.22 -10.14 4.75
CA LEU A 39 -15.60 -10.97 3.69
C LEU A 39 -16.07 -10.66 2.25
N ILE A 40 -17.24 -10.04 2.09
CA ILE A 40 -17.90 -9.80 0.80
C ILE A 40 -17.82 -8.31 0.40
N GLU A 41 -17.57 -7.40 1.34
CA GLU A 41 -17.60 -5.96 1.08
C GLU A 41 -16.21 -5.37 0.88
N LYS A 42 -16.15 -4.35 0.01
CA LYS A 42 -14.89 -3.64 -0.26
C LYS A 42 -14.44 -2.88 1.01
N PRO A 43 -13.17 -3.04 1.42
CA PRO A 43 -12.68 -2.39 2.63
C PRO A 43 -12.68 -0.87 2.50
N LYS A 44 -12.72 -0.20 3.66
CA LYS A 44 -12.75 1.27 3.73
C LYS A 44 -11.56 1.89 3.00
N VAL A 45 -11.87 2.89 2.20
CA VAL A 45 -10.92 3.62 1.37
C VAL A 45 -9.87 4.32 2.22
N VAL A 46 -8.59 3.97 2.01
CA VAL A 46 -7.48 4.65 2.68
C VAL A 46 -6.88 5.69 1.73
N LYS A 47 -7.03 6.97 2.09
CA LYS A 47 -6.46 8.10 1.33
C LYS A 47 -4.97 8.27 1.63
N THR A 48 -4.16 8.44 0.59
CA THR A 48 -2.71 8.63 0.70
C THR A 48 -2.18 9.63 -0.33
N HIS A 49 -1.19 10.42 0.09
CA HIS A 49 -0.37 11.25 -0.80
C HIS A 49 0.94 10.55 -1.20
N LEU A 50 1.24 9.40 -0.59
CA LEU A 50 2.45 8.63 -0.88
C LEU A 50 2.26 7.87 -2.19
N ARG A 51 2.67 8.50 -3.30
CA ARG A 51 2.66 7.91 -4.65
C ARG A 51 3.88 7.03 -4.91
N ASP A 52 4.89 7.15 -4.08
CA ASP A 52 6.14 6.43 -4.18
C ASP A 52 6.05 5.03 -3.55
N MET A 53 5.00 4.73 -2.78
CA MET A 53 4.81 3.44 -2.13
C MET A 53 4.80 2.30 -3.16
N ILE A 54 5.61 1.26 -2.92
CA ILE A 54 5.58 0.03 -3.71
C ILE A 54 4.41 -0.82 -3.21
N ILE A 55 3.66 -1.41 -4.13
CA ILE A 55 2.58 -2.33 -3.79
C ILE A 55 3.20 -3.58 -3.16
N VAL A 56 2.90 -3.78 -1.88
CA VAL A 56 3.23 -5.01 -1.16
C VAL A 56 2.04 -5.95 -1.27
N PRO A 57 2.23 -7.27 -1.46
CA PRO A 57 1.12 -8.22 -1.63
C PRO A 57 0.08 -8.23 -0.50
N GLU A 58 0.46 -7.81 0.70
CA GLU A 58 -0.49 -7.62 1.80
C GLU A 58 -1.57 -6.56 1.51
N MET A 59 -1.29 -5.62 0.60
CA MET A 59 -2.19 -4.53 0.20
C MET A 59 -3.25 -5.00 -0.82
N VAL A 60 -3.10 -6.20 -1.38
CA VAL A 60 -4.05 -6.76 -2.36
C VAL A 60 -5.42 -6.97 -1.70
N GLY A 61 -6.48 -6.59 -2.42
CA GLY A 61 -7.85 -6.52 -1.96
C GLY A 61 -8.20 -5.24 -1.20
N SER A 62 -7.32 -4.22 -1.19
CA SER A 62 -7.59 -2.94 -0.51
C SER A 62 -7.89 -1.82 -1.50
N VAL A 63 -8.82 -0.93 -1.16
CA VAL A 63 -9.10 0.27 -1.95
C VAL A 63 -8.26 1.44 -1.43
N VAL A 64 -7.34 1.92 -2.26
CA VAL A 64 -6.41 3.02 -1.94
C VAL A 64 -6.78 4.26 -2.76
N GLY A 65 -7.03 5.36 -2.06
CA GLY A 65 -7.20 6.67 -2.70
C GLY A 65 -5.86 7.35 -2.89
N VAL A 66 -5.33 7.41 -4.11
CA VAL A 66 -4.05 8.05 -4.43
C VAL A 66 -4.27 9.50 -4.86
N TYR A 67 -3.64 10.46 -4.17
CA TYR A 67 -3.76 11.87 -4.53
C TYR A 67 -2.97 12.21 -5.79
N ASN A 68 -3.62 12.84 -6.78
CA ASN A 68 -3.00 13.23 -8.04
C ASN A 68 -2.62 14.73 -8.11
N GLY A 69 -2.95 15.54 -7.09
CA GLY A 69 -2.74 17.00 -7.10
C GLY A 69 -4.04 17.80 -6.97
N LYS A 70 -5.19 17.20 -7.34
CA LYS A 70 -6.52 17.82 -7.26
C LYS A 70 -7.56 16.90 -6.60
N THR A 71 -7.54 15.61 -6.93
CA THR A 71 -8.49 14.61 -6.42
C THR A 71 -7.78 13.35 -5.95
N PHE A 72 -8.47 12.60 -5.09
CA PHE A 72 -8.07 11.23 -4.77
C PHE A 72 -8.64 10.30 -5.82
N THR A 73 -7.74 9.68 -6.58
CA THR A 73 -8.11 8.65 -7.55
C THR A 73 -8.25 7.33 -6.81
N MET A 74 -9.37 6.66 -7.02
CA MET A 74 -9.70 5.40 -6.37
C MET A 74 -9.03 4.26 -7.13
N VAL A 75 -8.09 3.58 -6.49
CA VAL A 75 -7.37 2.45 -7.07
C VAL A 75 -7.62 1.21 -6.22
N GLU A 76 -8.10 0.15 -6.86
CA GLU A 76 -8.21 -1.19 -6.29
C GLU A 76 -6.89 -1.92 -6.56
N VAL A 77 -6.30 -2.46 -5.49
CA VAL A 77 -4.97 -3.10 -5.50
C VAL A 77 -5.11 -4.59 -5.30
#